data_AF-A0A165ZCE6-F1
#
_entry.id   AF-A0A165ZCE6-F1
#
_cell.length_a   1.000
_cell.length_b   1.000
_cell.length_c   1.000
_cell.angle_alpha   90.00
_cell.angle_beta   90.00
_cell.angle_gamma   90.00
#
_symmetry.space_group_name_H-M   'P 1'
#
loop_
_entity.id
_entity.type
_entity.pdbx_description
1 polymer ?
#
loop_
_entity_poly.entity_id
_entity_poly.type
_entity_poly.pdbx_seq_one_letter_code
_entity_poly.pdbx_strand_id
1 'polypeptide(L)'
;RFPWRRRAARVVYKRSTADKKCLTEKRAQHRETYNEALEATSAAMQDQAESLKEKFGGHDVEYYMGEIMQRSRLSKGTRTVNKWNAYLCSEVRRINDALPPGEQRQKSSAFSKDIATKWKAMTETEKEQAVSESMPALIDLREMKALSVRTVPVQAFHDIRKTMEGVSKELHALHARTGLEVALFAARSKTSDFTKPYAFSTSERANDFFSLAVGQPMSDLVGRLEAYCIAGAQGYNYVQDLLRLKHDSSVIILEKLREAAGIPLSRMYYSSFDTQITAKYGVVCERWPLPNFVSPADLKTRNEVEILFHAWSTNTTTFRRLTITELDEWQEQRFQAALDIQLGGKDSGDE
;
A
#
# COMPACT_ATOMS: atom_id res chain seq x y z
N ARG A 1 -4.28 -38.81 12.41
CA ARG A 1 -3.71 -37.45 12.65
C ARG A 1 -3.25 -37.39 14.11
N PHE A 2 -1.95 -37.52 14.37
CA PHE A 2 -1.39 -37.44 15.73
C PHE A 2 -1.26 -35.98 16.18
N PRO A 3 -1.48 -35.65 17.47
CA PRO A 3 -1.33 -34.30 17.99
C PRO A 3 0.16 -33.94 18.08
N TRP A 4 0.61 -33.04 17.21
CA TRP A 4 2.01 -32.67 17.05
C TRP A 4 2.44 -31.66 18.13
N ARG A 5 2.78 -32.21 19.31
CA ARG A 5 3.43 -31.62 20.52
C ARG A 5 2.49 -31.51 21.74
N ARG A 6 2.61 -32.48 22.66
CA ARG A 6 2.34 -32.22 24.09
C ARG A 6 3.51 -31.40 24.62
N ARG A 7 3.31 -30.11 24.91
CA ARG A 7 4.27 -29.39 25.77
C ARG A 7 4.29 -30.13 27.11
N ALA A 8 5.46 -30.57 27.56
CA ALA A 8 5.61 -31.02 28.94
C ALA A 8 5.09 -29.90 29.85
N ALA A 9 4.20 -30.25 30.79
CA ALA A 9 3.69 -29.29 31.75
C ALA A 9 4.90 -28.66 32.45
N ARG A 10 5.04 -27.34 32.32
CA ARG A 10 6.14 -26.60 32.96
C ARG A 10 6.00 -26.84 34.46
N VAL A 11 7.00 -27.45 35.08
CA VAL A 11 7.02 -27.69 36.53
C VAL A 11 7.02 -26.33 37.22
N VAL A 12 5.85 -25.91 37.71
CA VAL A 12 5.71 -24.68 38.51
C VAL A 12 6.13 -25.04 39.92
N TYR A 13 7.40 -24.81 40.23
CA TYR A 13 7.88 -24.89 41.61
C TYR A 13 7.13 -23.84 42.45
N LYS A 14 6.28 -24.31 43.37
CA LYS A 14 5.60 -23.44 44.34
C LYS A 14 6.68 -22.86 45.24
N ARG A 15 6.98 -21.56 45.06
CA ARG A 15 7.93 -20.82 45.91
C ARG A 15 7.52 -20.93 47.37
N SER A 16 8.50 -21.19 48.22
CA SER A 16 8.35 -21.19 49.68
C SER A 16 7.79 -19.85 50.17
N THR A 17 7.12 -19.85 51.32
CA THR A 17 6.72 -18.62 52.01
C THR A 17 7.94 -17.72 52.30
N ALA A 18 9.10 -18.30 52.59
CA ALA A 18 10.36 -17.56 52.77
C ALA A 18 10.85 -16.92 51.45
N ASP A 19 10.81 -17.67 50.34
CA ASP A 19 11.20 -17.15 49.02
C ASP A 19 10.30 -16.00 48.56
N LYS A 20 9.00 -16.08 48.87
CA LYS A 20 8.03 -15.02 48.57
C LYS A 20 8.29 -13.75 49.39
N LYS A 21 8.68 -13.88 50.66
CA LYS A 21 9.06 -12.74 51.51
C LYS A 21 10.33 -12.07 50.99
N CYS A 22 11.40 -12.85 50.74
CA CYS A 22 12.65 -12.33 50.18
C CYS A 22 12.44 -11.62 48.83
N LEU A 23 11.57 -12.16 47.96
CA LEU A 23 11.28 -11.52 46.68
C LEU A 23 10.48 -10.23 46.81
N THR A 24 9.60 -10.15 47.82
CA THR A 24 8.85 -8.94 48.15
C THR A 24 9.79 -7.86 48.67
N GLU A 25 10.71 -8.21 49.56
CA GLU A 25 11.75 -7.31 50.09
C GLU A 25 12.66 -6.79 48.97
N LYS A 26 13.14 -7.67 48.08
CA LYS A 26 13.94 -7.24 46.91
C LYS A 26 13.18 -6.30 45.98
N ARG A 27 11.88 -6.50 45.80
CA ARG A 27 11.03 -5.61 45.00
C ARG A 27 10.78 -4.27 45.68
N ALA A 28 10.68 -4.26 47.02
CA ALA A 28 10.58 -3.04 47.80
C ALA A 28 11.87 -2.23 47.70
N GLN A 29 13.03 -2.85 47.96
CA GLN A 29 14.35 -2.24 47.82
C GLN A 29 14.60 -1.72 46.40
N HIS A 30 14.24 -2.49 45.37
CA HIS A 30 14.38 -2.04 43.98
C HIS A 30 13.48 -0.83 43.68
N ARG A 31 12.27 -0.79 44.24
CA ARG A 31 11.36 0.35 44.07
C ARG A 31 11.89 1.60 44.77
N GLU A 32 12.42 1.45 45.98
CA GLU A 32 13.03 2.54 46.75
C GLU A 32 14.23 3.11 45.99
N THR A 33 15.20 2.27 45.64
CA THR A 33 16.39 2.70 44.87
C THR A 33 16.05 3.30 43.51
N TYR A 34 15.02 2.78 42.83
CA TYR A 34 14.55 3.36 41.57
C TYR A 34 13.91 4.74 41.75
N ASN A 35 13.07 4.90 42.79
CA ASN A 35 12.45 6.19 43.09
C ASN A 35 13.48 7.22 43.54
N GLU A 36 14.46 6.84 44.36
CA GLU A 36 15.59 7.70 44.75
C GLU A 36 16.39 8.17 43.52
N ALA A 37 16.67 7.27 42.58
CA ALA A 37 17.36 7.63 41.34
C ALA A 37 16.53 8.57 40.46
N LEU A 38 15.21 8.40 40.42
CA LEU A 38 14.30 9.30 39.70
C LEU A 38 14.25 10.69 40.34
N GLU A 39 14.15 10.77 41.67
CA GLU A 39 14.14 12.03 42.41
C GLU A 39 15.46 12.79 42.22
N ALA A 40 16.60 12.10 42.32
CA ALA A 40 17.91 12.70 42.07
C ALA A 40 18.05 13.23 40.63
N THR A 41 17.52 12.50 39.64
CA THR A 41 17.53 12.94 38.24
C THR A 41 16.61 14.13 38.03
N SER A 42 15.44 14.15 38.67
CA SER A 42 14.49 15.28 38.62
C SER A 42 15.09 16.54 39.23
N ALA A 43 15.74 16.42 40.39
CA ALA A 43 16.44 17.53 41.03
C ALA A 43 17.54 18.11 40.12
N ALA A 44 18.37 17.25 39.52
CA ALA A 44 19.40 17.69 38.59
C ALA A 44 18.82 18.43 37.36
N MET A 45 17.67 17.99 36.82
CA MET A 45 17.01 18.70 35.72
C MET A 45 16.46 20.06 36.14
N GLN A 46 15.93 20.16 37.36
CA GLN A 46 15.45 21.41 37.93
C GLN A 46 16.59 22.41 38.15
N ASP A 47 17.72 21.97 38.70
CA ASP A 47 18.92 22.81 38.87
C ASP A 47 19.41 23.37 37.53
N GLN A 48 19.36 22.56 36.47
CA GLN A 48 19.70 23.01 35.12
C GLN A 48 18.68 24.02 34.57
N ALA A 49 17.38 23.83 34.83
CA ALA A 49 16.34 24.77 34.44
C ALA A 49 16.49 26.13 35.15
N GLU A 50 16.85 26.12 36.43
CA GLU A 50 17.16 27.32 37.22
C GLU A 50 18.38 28.07 36.66
N SER A 51 19.46 27.33 36.31
CA SER A 51 20.63 27.92 35.66
C SER A 51 20.31 28.54 34.30
N LEU A 52 19.42 27.93 33.51
CA LEU A 52 18.95 28.51 32.24
C LEU A 52 18.14 29.79 32.45
N LYS A 53 17.27 29.82 33.47
CA LYS A 53 16.51 31.02 33.84
C LYS A 53 17.44 32.16 34.24
N GLU A 54 18.44 31.89 35.07
CA GLU A 54 19.43 32.89 35.48
C GLU A 54 20.22 33.44 34.29
N LYS A 55 20.64 32.55 33.38
CA LYS A 55 21.49 32.91 32.24
C LYS A 55 20.76 33.66 31.12
N PHE A 56 19.52 33.30 30.83
CA PHE A 56 18.79 33.82 29.66
C PHE A 56 17.62 34.73 30.02
N GLY A 57 17.12 34.68 31.26
CA GLY A 57 15.98 35.49 31.71
C GLY A 57 14.69 35.22 30.91
N GLY A 58 13.67 36.06 31.12
CA GLY A 58 12.47 36.13 30.25
C GLY A 58 11.38 35.09 30.47
N HIS A 59 11.66 33.96 31.11
CA HIS A 59 10.70 32.89 31.38
C HIS A 59 10.89 32.28 32.78
N ASP A 60 9.91 31.51 33.25
CA ASP A 60 9.97 30.80 34.54
C ASP A 60 10.73 29.46 34.44
N VAL A 61 10.97 28.83 35.59
CA VAL A 61 11.72 27.57 35.69
C VAL A 61 10.94 26.44 35.01
N GLU A 62 9.61 26.46 35.10
CA GLU A 62 8.72 25.46 34.52
C GLU A 62 8.80 25.46 32.98
N TYR A 63 8.88 26.65 32.36
CA TYR A 63 9.14 26.79 30.93
C TYR A 63 10.46 26.15 30.49
N TYR A 64 11.56 26.44 31.19
CA TYR A 64 12.88 25.86 30.87
C TYR A 64 12.94 24.36 31.15
N MET A 65 12.23 23.88 32.17
CA MET A 65 12.08 22.45 32.45
C MET A 65 11.29 21.75 31.34
N GLY A 66 10.22 22.37 30.84
CA GLY A 66 9.50 21.93 29.64
C GLY A 66 10.41 21.84 28.42
N GLU A 67 11.23 22.86 28.16
CA GLU A 67 12.19 22.86 27.04
C GLU A 67 13.28 21.77 27.17
N ILE A 68 13.79 21.50 28.38
CA ILE A 68 14.73 20.41 28.65
C ILE A 68 14.08 19.05 28.34
N MET A 69 12.82 18.86 28.75
CA MET A 69 12.08 17.61 28.56
C MET A 69 11.59 17.43 27.11
N GLN A 70 11.35 18.51 26.36
CA GLN A 70 10.74 18.50 25.03
C GLN A 70 11.75 18.64 23.86
N ARG A 71 13.05 18.72 24.13
CA ARG A 71 14.10 19.03 23.13
C ARG A 71 14.30 18.02 21.98
N SER A 72 13.48 16.97 21.87
CA SER A 72 13.33 16.20 20.61
C SER A 72 12.35 16.94 19.70
N ARG A 73 12.90 17.91 18.98
CA ARG A 73 12.27 18.91 18.11
C ARG A 73 11.32 18.33 17.06
N LEU A 74 10.07 18.12 17.42
CA LEU A 74 8.96 18.10 16.47
C LEU A 74 8.80 19.51 15.92
N SER A 75 9.34 19.72 14.71
CA SER A 75 9.41 21.00 14.00
C SER A 75 10.34 22.04 14.66
N LYS A 76 11.55 22.21 14.10
CA LYS A 76 12.17 23.55 14.14
C LYS A 76 11.15 24.48 13.49
N GLY A 77 10.47 25.31 14.27
CA GLY A 77 9.50 26.27 13.75
C GLY A 77 10.09 26.96 12.53
N THR A 78 9.40 26.85 11.39
CA THR A 78 9.82 27.53 10.18
C THR A 78 9.80 29.02 10.47
N ARG A 79 10.98 29.66 10.39
CA ARG A 79 11.14 31.09 10.71
C ARG A 79 10.10 31.92 9.96
N THR A 80 9.29 32.67 10.71
CA THR A 80 8.29 33.61 10.18
C THR A 80 8.91 34.50 9.10
N VAL A 81 8.14 34.80 8.04
CA VAL A 81 8.59 35.71 6.99
C VAL A 81 8.88 37.07 7.63
N ASN A 82 10.12 37.55 7.49
CA ASN A 82 10.54 38.85 8.01
C ASN A 82 10.25 39.93 6.96
N LYS A 83 9.73 41.10 7.37
CA LYS A 83 9.54 42.30 6.52
C LYS A 83 10.76 42.58 5.64
N TRP A 84 11.98 42.46 6.19
CA TRP A 84 13.23 42.63 5.44
C TRP A 84 13.41 41.60 4.31
N ASN A 85 13.10 40.32 4.56
CA ASN A 85 13.23 39.29 3.53
C ASN A 85 12.20 39.50 2.41
N ALA A 86 11.04 40.05 2.77
CA ALA A 86 10.01 40.39 1.80
C ALA A 86 10.42 41.52 0.88
N TYR A 87 10.91 42.61 1.47
CA TYR A 87 11.47 43.73 0.74
C TYR A 87 12.69 43.34 -0.13
N LEU A 88 13.62 42.55 0.41
CA LEU A 88 14.79 42.09 -0.35
C LEU A 88 14.37 41.24 -1.55
N CYS A 89 13.37 40.37 -1.40
CA CYS A 89 12.92 39.52 -2.49
C CYS A 89 12.20 40.31 -3.58
N SER A 90 11.35 41.28 -3.23
CA SER A 90 10.65 42.13 -4.21
C SER A 90 11.62 43.03 -4.97
N GLU A 91 12.61 43.62 -4.28
CA GLU A 91 13.56 44.53 -4.92
C GLU A 91 14.55 43.79 -5.83
N VAL A 92 15.03 42.61 -5.42
CA VAL A 92 15.86 41.74 -6.29
C VAL A 92 15.08 41.26 -7.51
N ARG A 93 13.77 41.00 -7.37
CA ARG A 93 12.90 40.67 -8.50
C ARG A 93 12.80 41.85 -9.45
N ARG A 94 12.52 43.05 -8.94
CA ARG A 94 12.42 44.29 -9.72
C ARG A 94 13.70 44.58 -10.51
N ILE A 95 14.87 44.43 -9.89
CA ILE A 95 16.17 44.62 -10.54
C ILE A 95 16.39 43.59 -11.64
N ASN A 96 16.06 42.31 -11.39
CA ASN A 96 16.25 41.25 -12.39
C ASN A 96 15.25 41.31 -13.55
N ASP A 97 14.04 41.81 -13.33
CA ASP A 97 13.02 41.97 -14.39
C ASP A 97 13.29 43.20 -15.26
N ALA A 98 14.12 44.15 -14.80
CA ALA A 98 14.60 45.29 -15.57
C ALA A 98 15.85 44.98 -16.44
N LEU A 99 16.40 43.76 -16.35
CA LEU A 99 17.54 43.35 -17.17
C LEU A 99 17.12 43.06 -18.62
N PRO A 100 17.97 43.37 -19.62
CA PRO A 100 17.70 43.04 -21.02
C PRO A 100 17.49 41.54 -21.26
N PRO A 101 16.68 41.14 -22.25
CA PRO A 101 16.49 39.74 -22.61
C PRO A 101 17.83 39.08 -22.99
N GLY A 102 18.27 38.09 -22.19
CA GLY A 102 19.50 37.33 -22.43
C GLY A 102 20.59 37.51 -21.37
N GLU A 103 20.47 38.51 -20.49
CA GLU A 103 21.41 38.65 -19.37
C GLU A 103 21.10 37.68 -18.22
N GLN A 104 22.16 37.23 -17.54
CA GLN A 104 22.03 36.29 -16.43
C GLN A 104 21.44 36.98 -15.20
N ARG A 105 20.36 36.40 -14.66
CA ARG A 105 19.76 36.84 -13.40
C ARG A 105 20.78 36.78 -12.26
N GLN A 106 20.88 37.86 -11.51
CA GLN A 106 21.82 37.98 -10.41
C GLN A 106 21.19 37.55 -9.08
N LYS A 107 22.03 37.00 -8.19
CA LYS A 107 21.63 36.52 -6.86
C LYS A 107 21.45 37.68 -5.89
N SER A 108 20.62 37.48 -4.87
CA SER A 108 20.37 38.47 -3.81
C SER A 108 21.63 38.95 -3.09
N SER A 109 22.67 38.12 -3.05
CA SER A 109 23.98 38.47 -2.46
C SER A 109 24.70 39.62 -3.18
N ALA A 110 24.40 39.87 -4.46
CA ALA A 110 25.03 40.95 -5.22
C ALA A 110 24.49 42.33 -4.81
N PHE A 111 23.18 42.42 -4.54
CA PHE A 111 22.49 43.69 -4.27
C PHE A 111 22.14 43.90 -2.79
N SER A 112 22.39 42.90 -1.93
CA SER A 112 21.92 42.94 -0.54
C SER A 112 22.42 44.15 0.25
N LYS A 113 23.64 44.64 -0.04
CA LYS A 113 24.22 45.80 0.65
C LYS A 113 23.53 47.11 0.26
N ASP A 114 23.28 47.30 -1.02
CA ASP A 114 22.66 48.52 -1.55
C ASP A 114 21.18 48.58 -1.15
N ILE A 115 20.48 47.45 -1.24
CA ILE A 115 19.08 47.32 -0.81
C ILE A 115 18.95 47.52 0.70
N ALA A 116 19.93 47.04 1.50
CA ALA A 116 19.93 47.26 2.94
C ALA A 116 20.11 48.74 3.30
N THR A 117 20.91 49.47 2.53
CA THR A 117 21.11 50.91 2.73
C THR A 117 19.82 51.69 2.45
N LYS A 118 19.12 51.35 1.35
CA LYS A 118 17.80 51.92 1.02
C LYS A 118 16.75 51.60 2.10
N TRP A 119 16.69 50.35 2.56
CA TRP A 119 15.77 49.93 3.61
C TRP A 119 16.01 50.66 4.93
N LYS A 120 17.27 50.91 5.31
CA LYS A 120 17.59 51.67 6.53
C LYS A 120 17.18 53.14 6.45
N ALA A 121 17.23 53.73 5.27
CA ALA A 121 16.83 55.11 5.05
C ALA A 121 15.29 55.32 5.06
N MET A 122 14.50 54.26 4.86
CA MET A 122 13.03 54.34 4.88
C MET A 122 12.45 54.47 6.29
N THR A 123 11.40 55.27 6.41
CA THR A 123 10.54 55.36 7.60
C THR A 123 9.72 54.10 7.79
N GLU A 124 9.17 53.86 8.98
CA GLU A 124 8.42 52.62 9.27
C GLU A 124 7.14 52.51 8.43
N THR A 125 6.48 53.64 8.15
CA THR A 125 5.29 53.68 7.28
C THR A 125 5.62 53.33 5.83
N GLU A 126 6.75 53.81 5.31
CA GLU A 126 7.23 53.45 3.97
C GLU A 126 7.63 51.97 3.87
N LYS A 127 8.21 51.42 4.95
CA LYS A 127 8.54 49.99 5.04
C LYS A 127 7.30 49.12 5.01
N GLU A 128 6.24 49.51 5.71
CA GLU A 128 4.98 48.77 5.73
C GLU A 128 4.29 48.80 4.36
N GLN A 129 4.27 49.95 3.71
CA GLN A 129 3.71 50.09 2.36
C GLN A 129 4.53 49.32 1.31
N ALA A 130 5.87 49.32 1.40
CA ALA A 130 6.72 48.58 0.48
C ALA A 130 6.61 47.05 0.64
N VAL A 131 6.12 46.59 1.78
CA VAL A 131 6.08 45.18 2.16
C VAL A 131 4.68 44.58 2.09
N SER A 132 3.62 45.40 2.09
CA SER A 132 2.21 45.00 2.13
C SER A 132 1.83 43.98 1.06
N GLU A 133 2.28 44.16 -0.19
CA GLU A 133 1.99 43.25 -1.31
C GLU A 133 2.97 42.06 -1.36
N SER A 134 4.21 42.26 -0.93
CA SER A 134 5.27 41.25 -1.04
C SER A 134 5.23 40.16 0.04
N MET A 135 4.66 40.47 1.21
CA MET A 135 4.49 39.51 2.31
C MET A 135 3.55 38.35 1.99
N PRO A 136 2.28 38.59 1.61
CA PRO A 136 1.36 37.51 1.28
C PRO A 136 1.91 36.67 0.12
N ALA A 137 2.41 37.32 -0.94
CA ALA A 137 3.01 36.63 -2.08
C ALA A 137 4.20 35.72 -1.70
N LEU A 138 4.94 36.03 -0.63
CA LEU A 138 6.02 35.17 -0.14
C LEU A 138 5.56 34.04 0.77
N ILE A 139 4.48 34.25 1.51
CA ILE A 139 3.83 33.18 2.28
C ILE A 139 3.28 32.16 1.30
N ASP A 140 2.52 32.60 0.30
CA ASP A 140 1.97 31.76 -0.76
C ASP A 140 3.08 31.01 -1.50
N LEU A 141 4.17 31.69 -1.85
CA LEU A 141 5.30 31.05 -2.53
C LEU A 141 6.03 30.02 -1.65
N ARG A 142 6.07 30.22 -0.32
CA ARG A 142 6.61 29.21 0.61
C ARG A 142 5.69 28.00 0.70
N GLU A 143 4.39 28.20 0.80
CA GLU A 143 3.38 27.13 0.83
C GLU A 143 3.38 26.34 -0.48
N MET A 144 3.38 27.04 -1.62
CA MET A 144 3.52 26.43 -2.93
C MET A 144 4.80 25.62 -3.04
N LYS A 145 5.94 26.13 -2.57
CA LYS A 145 7.22 25.38 -2.59
C LYS A 145 7.22 24.15 -1.67
N ALA A 146 6.46 24.17 -0.59
CA ALA A 146 6.34 23.02 0.30
C ALA A 146 5.57 21.87 -0.36
N LEU A 147 4.61 22.19 -1.24
CA LEU A 147 3.76 21.22 -1.93
C LEU A 147 4.14 21.00 -3.41
N SER A 148 5.10 21.76 -3.92
CA SER A 148 5.47 21.73 -5.34
C SER A 148 6.11 20.40 -5.71
N VAL A 149 5.58 19.76 -6.75
CA VAL A 149 6.13 18.55 -7.34
C VAL A 149 7.53 18.84 -7.88
N ARG A 150 8.52 18.09 -7.40
CA ARG A 150 9.89 18.16 -7.94
C ARG A 150 9.88 17.70 -9.39
N THR A 151 10.29 18.58 -10.29
CA THR A 151 10.35 18.30 -11.74
C THR A 151 11.51 17.39 -12.12
N VAL A 152 12.57 17.35 -11.30
CA VAL A 152 13.75 16.51 -11.53
C VAL A 152 13.68 15.25 -10.65
N PRO A 153 13.60 14.04 -11.23
CA PRO A 153 13.45 12.79 -10.45
C PRO A 153 14.56 12.55 -9.41
N VAL A 154 15.79 12.97 -9.69
CA VAL A 154 16.92 12.88 -8.75
C VAL A 154 16.72 13.78 -7.53
N GLN A 155 16.15 14.98 -7.72
CA GLN A 155 15.85 15.87 -6.59
C GLN A 155 14.72 15.30 -5.74
N ALA A 156 13.68 14.74 -6.37
CA ALA A 156 12.61 14.03 -5.67
C ALA A 156 13.16 12.88 -4.82
N PHE A 157 14.08 12.08 -5.38
CA PHE A 157 14.72 10.97 -4.67
C PHE A 157 15.48 11.43 -3.41
N HIS A 158 16.30 12.48 -3.52
CA HIS A 158 17.04 13.01 -2.36
C HIS A 158 16.11 13.59 -1.30
N ASP A 159 15.03 14.27 -1.71
CA ASP A 159 14.02 14.84 -0.81
C ASP A 159 13.29 13.73 -0.03
N ILE A 160 12.84 12.69 -0.73
CA ILE A 160 12.21 11.51 -0.14
C ILE A 160 13.17 10.84 0.85
N ARG A 161 14.41 10.55 0.43
CA ARG A 161 15.40 9.88 1.29
C ARG A 161 15.65 10.66 2.58
N LYS A 162 15.88 11.98 2.48
CA LYS A 162 16.16 12.82 3.64
C LYS A 162 14.96 12.94 4.58
N THR A 163 13.76 13.08 4.01
CA THR A 163 12.53 13.18 4.77
C THR A 163 12.20 11.87 5.48
N MET A 164 12.29 10.74 4.78
CA MET A 164 12.06 9.41 5.34
C MET A 164 13.07 9.08 6.44
N GLU A 165 14.35 9.44 6.27
CA GLU A 165 15.35 9.27 7.33
C GLU A 165 14.99 10.08 8.59
N GLY A 166 14.46 11.30 8.42
CA GLY A 166 13.95 12.10 9.52
C GLY A 166 12.76 11.43 10.23
N VAL A 167 11.75 11.01 9.46
CA VAL A 167 10.56 10.30 9.99
C VAL A 167 10.98 9.05 10.76
N SER A 168 11.87 8.24 10.20
CA SER A 168 12.35 7.01 10.83
C SER A 168 13.10 7.24 12.14
N LYS A 169 13.87 8.33 12.24
CA LYS A 169 14.53 8.72 13.50
C LYS A 169 13.51 9.14 14.56
N GLU A 170 12.51 9.94 14.17
CA GLU A 170 11.45 10.36 15.08
C GLU A 170 10.59 9.19 15.56
N LEU A 171 10.26 8.25 14.67
CA LEU A 171 9.52 7.04 15.03
C LEU A 171 10.33 6.11 15.95
N HIS A 172 11.65 5.97 15.74
CA HIS A 172 12.52 5.27 16.69
C HIS A 172 12.55 5.94 18.06
N ALA A 173 12.68 7.28 18.09
CA ALA A 173 12.68 8.03 19.34
C ALA A 173 11.32 7.93 20.07
N LEU A 174 10.21 7.93 19.32
CA LEU A 174 8.88 7.72 19.88
C LEU A 174 8.75 6.33 20.49
N HIS A 175 9.16 5.28 19.76
CA HIS A 175 9.21 3.92 20.29
C HIS A 175 10.04 3.82 21.57
N ALA A 176 11.23 4.40 21.59
CA ALA A 176 12.10 4.38 22.77
C ALA A 176 11.47 5.05 24.00
N ARG A 177 10.67 6.11 23.80
CA ARG A 177 10.04 6.87 24.90
C ARG A 177 8.74 6.25 25.40
N THR A 178 7.94 5.64 24.52
CA THR A 178 6.58 5.20 24.87
C THR A 178 6.37 3.70 24.77
N GLY A 179 7.32 2.97 24.18
CA GLY A 179 7.16 1.56 23.82
C GLY A 179 6.24 1.33 22.61
N LEU A 180 5.83 2.37 21.90
CA LEU A 180 4.95 2.26 20.73
C LEU A 180 5.64 1.48 19.61
N GLU A 181 5.02 0.40 19.14
CA GLU A 181 5.50 -0.34 17.96
C GLU A 181 4.92 0.26 16.69
N VAL A 182 5.78 0.62 15.74
CA VAL A 182 5.37 1.22 14.47
C VAL A 182 6.00 0.45 13.31
N ALA A 183 5.17 0.17 12.31
CA ALA A 183 5.58 -0.30 11.00
C ALA A 183 5.15 0.74 9.94
N LEU A 184 6.07 1.09 9.05
CA LEU A 184 5.89 2.09 8.01
C LEU A 184 6.24 1.50 6.65
N PHE A 185 5.34 1.67 5.69
CA PHE A 185 5.53 1.32 4.29
C PHE A 185 5.41 2.57 3.43
N ALA A 186 6.35 2.76 2.52
CA ALA A 186 6.26 3.78 1.49
C ALA A 186 6.71 3.20 0.14
N ALA A 187 5.96 3.51 -0.91
CA ALA A 187 6.22 3.04 -2.25
C ALA A 187 6.07 4.18 -3.27
N ARG A 188 6.79 4.10 -4.38
CA ARG A 188 6.60 5.04 -5.50
C ARG A 188 5.31 4.72 -6.26
N SER A 189 4.73 5.75 -6.85
CA SER A 189 3.54 5.63 -7.71
C SER A 189 3.86 5.62 -9.21
N LYS A 190 5.11 5.91 -9.59
CA LYS A 190 5.54 5.99 -11.00
C LYS A 190 6.77 5.13 -11.23
N THR A 191 6.86 4.51 -12.40
CA THR A 191 8.03 3.73 -12.83
C THR A 191 9.27 4.58 -13.04
N SER A 192 9.10 5.86 -13.38
CA SER A 192 10.18 6.83 -13.61
C SER A 192 10.95 7.24 -12.35
N ASP A 193 10.41 6.92 -11.17
CA ASP A 193 11.01 7.35 -9.90
C ASP A 193 12.12 6.38 -9.48
N PHE A 194 13.26 6.94 -9.05
CA PHE A 194 14.42 6.16 -8.60
C PHE A 194 14.29 5.59 -7.17
N THR A 195 13.22 5.95 -6.47
CA THR A 195 12.99 5.55 -5.07
C THR A 195 12.65 4.06 -5.00
N LYS A 196 13.38 3.31 -4.17
CA LYS A 196 13.05 1.91 -3.88
C LYS A 196 11.92 1.84 -2.85
N PRO A 197 11.11 0.77 -2.83
CA PRO A 197 10.16 0.50 -1.76
C PRO A 197 10.85 0.61 -0.40
N TYR A 198 10.23 1.36 0.50
CA TYR A 198 10.75 1.63 1.83
C TYR A 198 9.91 0.91 2.88
N ALA A 199 10.51 -0.03 3.57
CA ALA A 199 9.93 -0.71 4.72
C ALA A 199 10.75 -0.34 5.97
N PHE A 200 10.06 0.03 7.03
CA PHE A 200 10.66 0.42 8.29
C PHE A 200 9.84 -0.14 9.44
N SER A 201 10.52 -0.65 10.45
CA SER A 201 9.93 -1.03 11.73
C SER A 201 10.75 -0.44 12.87
N THR A 202 10.09 -0.17 14.00
CA THR A 202 10.74 0.30 15.22
C THR A 202 11.49 -0.80 15.97
N SER A 203 11.05 -2.06 15.80
CA SER A 203 11.65 -3.23 16.42
C SER A 203 11.65 -4.43 15.48
N GLU A 204 12.45 -5.44 15.82
CA GLU A 204 12.47 -6.74 15.14
C GLU A 204 11.13 -7.48 15.32
N ARG A 205 10.51 -7.38 16.51
CA ARG A 205 9.20 -7.97 16.77
C ARG A 205 8.11 -7.42 15.84
N ALA A 206 8.12 -6.10 15.61
CA ALA A 206 7.19 -5.48 14.68
C ALA A 206 7.39 -5.97 13.24
N ASN A 207 8.64 -6.31 12.85
CA ASN A 207 8.94 -6.92 11.55
C ASN A 207 8.48 -8.39 11.50
N ASP A 208 8.83 -9.18 12.51
CA ASP A 208 8.47 -10.60 12.62
C ASP A 208 6.96 -10.83 12.64
N PHE A 209 6.20 -9.88 13.18
CA PHE A 209 4.74 -9.92 13.14
C PHE A 209 4.21 -10.14 11.72
N PHE A 210 4.79 -9.50 10.69
CA PHE A 210 4.33 -9.68 9.31
C PHE A 210 4.67 -11.07 8.79
N SER A 211 5.88 -11.56 9.06
CA SER A 211 6.27 -12.92 8.69
C SER A 211 5.38 -13.98 9.34
N LEU A 212 4.97 -13.77 10.60
CA LEU A 212 4.17 -14.73 11.36
C LEU A 212 2.66 -14.63 11.10
N ALA A 213 2.11 -13.41 11.04
CA ALA A 213 0.67 -13.17 10.91
C ALA A 213 0.21 -13.13 9.46
N VAL A 214 1.02 -12.57 8.56
CA VAL A 214 0.72 -12.44 7.12
C VAL A 214 1.40 -13.54 6.31
N GLY A 215 2.38 -14.24 6.89
CA GLY A 215 3.14 -15.29 6.22
C GLY A 215 4.21 -14.77 5.26
N GLN A 216 4.49 -13.47 5.29
CA GLN A 216 5.37 -12.80 4.34
C GLN A 216 6.15 -11.66 5.02
N PRO A 217 7.43 -11.44 4.66
CA PRO A 217 8.23 -10.38 5.25
C PRO A 217 7.74 -9.00 4.79
N MET A 218 8.05 -7.97 5.59
CA MET A 218 7.69 -6.57 5.30
C MET A 218 8.18 -6.10 3.92
N SER A 219 9.35 -6.55 3.47
CA SER A 219 9.91 -6.23 2.14
C SER A 219 9.00 -6.63 0.99
N ASP A 220 8.37 -7.79 1.09
CA ASP A 220 7.57 -8.37 0.02
C ASP A 220 6.16 -7.76 0.00
N LEU A 221 5.68 -7.32 1.16
CA LEU A 221 4.45 -6.54 1.27
C LEU A 221 4.63 -5.16 0.63
N VAL A 222 5.73 -4.45 0.92
CA VAL A 222 5.97 -3.14 0.31
C VAL A 222 6.23 -3.24 -1.20
N GLY A 223 6.86 -4.31 -1.67
CA GLY A 223 7.02 -4.57 -3.11
C GLY A 223 5.69 -4.75 -3.83
N ARG A 224 4.73 -5.46 -3.22
CA ARG A 224 3.36 -5.59 -3.77
C ARG A 224 2.58 -4.28 -3.69
N LEU A 225 2.75 -3.52 -2.61
CA LEU A 225 2.18 -2.18 -2.52
C LEU A 225 2.73 -1.28 -3.64
N GLU A 226 4.03 -1.32 -3.92
CA GLU A 226 4.63 -0.60 -5.05
C GLU A 226 4.05 -1.05 -6.39
N ALA A 227 4.00 -2.36 -6.64
CA ALA A 227 3.43 -2.90 -7.86
C ALA A 227 1.97 -2.43 -8.06
N TYR A 228 1.18 -2.42 -6.99
CA TYR A 228 -0.19 -1.92 -6.99
C TYR A 228 -0.26 -0.41 -7.27
N CYS A 229 0.59 0.39 -6.62
CA CYS A 229 0.64 1.84 -6.82
C CYS A 229 1.07 2.23 -8.25
N ILE A 230 1.97 1.44 -8.86
CA ILE A 230 2.45 1.67 -10.23
C ILE A 230 1.45 1.18 -11.27
N ALA A 231 0.89 -0.03 -11.10
CA ALA A 231 -0.04 -0.61 -12.05
C ALA A 231 -1.39 0.13 -12.06
N GLY A 232 -1.69 0.89 -11.01
CA GLY A 232 -3.04 1.42 -10.76
C GLY A 232 -3.98 0.28 -10.38
N ALA A 233 -5.07 0.60 -9.70
CA ALA A 233 -6.05 -0.39 -9.27
C ALA A 233 -6.77 -1.04 -10.48
N GLN A 234 -6.18 -2.05 -11.07
CA GLN A 234 -6.91 -3.31 -11.29
C GLN A 234 -6.57 -4.14 -10.06
N GLY A 235 -7.15 -3.78 -8.91
CA GLY A 235 -7.13 -4.68 -7.77
C GLY A 235 -7.60 -6.05 -8.26
N TYR A 236 -6.83 -7.09 -8.00
CA TYR A 236 -7.19 -8.48 -8.28
C TYR A 236 -8.48 -8.80 -7.50
N ASN A 237 -9.60 -8.34 -8.01
CA ASN A 237 -10.90 -8.70 -7.52
C ASN A 237 -11.14 -10.07 -8.12
N TYR A 238 -10.70 -11.09 -7.39
CA TYR A 238 -10.82 -12.49 -7.77
C TYR A 238 -12.21 -12.82 -8.30
N VAL A 239 -13.25 -12.20 -7.75
CA VAL A 239 -14.64 -12.36 -8.20
C VAL A 239 -14.87 -11.74 -9.58
N GLN A 240 -14.44 -10.50 -9.82
CA GLN A 240 -14.58 -9.85 -11.13
C GLN A 240 -13.72 -10.53 -12.20
N ASP A 241 -12.50 -10.93 -11.86
CA ASP A 241 -11.63 -11.70 -12.75
C ASP A 241 -12.26 -13.05 -13.13
N LEU A 242 -12.81 -13.77 -12.15
CA LEU A 242 -13.49 -15.03 -12.40
C LEU A 242 -14.72 -14.82 -13.28
N LEU A 243 -15.53 -13.79 -13.02
CA LEU A 243 -16.69 -13.45 -13.84
C LEU A 243 -16.27 -13.08 -15.27
N ARG A 244 -15.20 -12.30 -15.43
CA ARG A 244 -14.64 -11.95 -16.75
C ARG A 244 -14.17 -13.20 -17.48
N LEU A 245 -13.41 -14.06 -16.82
CA LEU A 245 -12.90 -15.28 -17.42
C LEU A 245 -14.03 -16.25 -17.81
N LYS A 246 -15.09 -16.35 -17.01
CA LYS A 246 -16.29 -17.13 -17.34
C LYS A 246 -17.00 -16.57 -18.56
N HIS A 247 -17.12 -15.25 -18.64
CA HIS A 247 -17.69 -14.55 -19.79
C HIS A 247 -16.85 -14.82 -21.05
N ASP A 248 -15.55 -14.59 -20.99
CA ASP A 248 -14.62 -14.76 -22.11
C ASP A 248 -14.60 -16.23 -22.59
N SER A 249 -14.64 -17.19 -21.66
CA SER A 249 -14.80 -18.61 -21.96
C SER A 249 -16.12 -18.93 -22.67
N SER A 250 -17.22 -18.28 -22.27
CA SER A 250 -18.52 -18.50 -22.91
C SER A 250 -18.56 -17.92 -24.33
N VAL A 251 -17.92 -16.77 -24.54
CA VAL A 251 -17.80 -16.12 -25.86
C VAL A 251 -17.02 -17.00 -26.82
N ILE A 252 -15.81 -17.43 -26.45
CA ILE A 252 -14.96 -18.25 -27.34
C ILE A 252 -15.62 -19.59 -27.68
N ILE A 253 -16.31 -20.23 -26.73
CA ILE A 253 -17.05 -21.47 -26.99
C ILE A 253 -18.17 -21.23 -28.01
N LEU A 254 -18.94 -20.15 -27.85
CA LEU A 254 -20.04 -19.85 -28.76
C LEU A 254 -19.54 -19.48 -30.17
N GLU A 255 -18.43 -18.74 -30.27
CA GLU A 255 -17.78 -18.44 -31.54
C GLU A 255 -17.31 -19.72 -32.23
N LYS A 256 -16.60 -20.59 -31.53
CA LYS A 256 -16.14 -21.89 -32.06
C LYS A 256 -17.29 -22.79 -32.50
N LEU A 257 -18.42 -22.74 -31.78
CA LEU A 257 -19.61 -23.48 -32.16
C LEU A 257 -20.23 -22.93 -33.45
N ARG A 258 -20.33 -21.61 -33.58
CA ARG A 258 -20.84 -20.94 -34.79
C ARG A 258 -19.96 -21.26 -35.99
N GLU A 259 -18.64 -21.26 -35.82
CA GLU A 259 -17.67 -21.66 -36.84
C GLU A 259 -17.93 -23.09 -37.31
N ALA A 260 -18.09 -24.05 -36.39
CA ALA A 260 -18.30 -25.46 -36.73
C ALA A 260 -19.68 -25.74 -37.34
N ALA A 261 -20.73 -25.07 -36.84
CA ALA A 261 -22.09 -25.25 -37.33
C ALA A 261 -22.32 -24.53 -38.69
N GLY A 262 -21.55 -23.48 -38.98
CA GLY A 262 -21.71 -22.66 -40.19
C GLY A 262 -22.98 -21.80 -40.20
N ILE A 263 -23.61 -21.61 -39.03
CA ILE A 263 -24.87 -20.87 -38.86
C ILE A 263 -24.81 -19.97 -37.61
N PRO A 264 -25.56 -18.85 -37.60
CA PRO A 264 -25.62 -17.97 -36.44
C PRO A 264 -26.48 -18.58 -35.33
N LEU A 265 -25.84 -19.21 -34.34
CA LEU A 265 -26.49 -19.69 -33.12
C LEU A 265 -26.55 -18.59 -32.06
N SER A 266 -27.72 -18.40 -31.43
CA SER A 266 -27.91 -17.35 -30.41
C SER A 266 -27.24 -17.68 -29.07
N ARG A 267 -27.22 -18.96 -28.69
CA ARG A 267 -26.66 -19.42 -27.41
C ARG A 267 -26.18 -20.88 -27.48
N MET A 268 -25.34 -21.24 -26.52
CA MET A 268 -24.86 -22.61 -26.30
C MET A 268 -25.79 -23.37 -25.35
N TYR A 269 -26.07 -24.65 -25.64
CA TYR A 269 -26.90 -25.53 -24.81
C TYR A 269 -26.06 -26.67 -24.26
N TYR A 270 -25.76 -26.68 -22.96
CA TYR A 270 -24.91 -27.72 -22.36
C TYR A 270 -25.71 -28.97 -21.95
N SER A 271 -26.81 -28.81 -21.21
CA SER A 271 -27.64 -29.93 -20.71
C SER A 271 -28.44 -30.65 -21.80
N SER A 272 -28.76 -29.96 -22.89
CA SER A 272 -29.50 -30.48 -24.04
C SER A 272 -28.69 -30.39 -25.32
N PHE A 273 -27.36 -30.52 -25.20
CA PHE A 273 -26.44 -30.38 -26.34
C PHE A 273 -26.80 -31.37 -27.45
N ASP A 274 -27.01 -32.63 -27.09
CA ASP A 274 -27.33 -33.67 -28.07
C ASP A 274 -28.61 -33.39 -28.87
N THR A 275 -29.66 -32.91 -28.22
CA THR A 275 -30.96 -32.70 -28.87
C THR A 275 -31.03 -31.38 -29.63
N GLN A 276 -30.43 -30.32 -29.09
CA GLN A 276 -30.54 -28.99 -29.67
C GLN A 276 -29.40 -28.61 -30.61
N ILE A 277 -28.23 -29.23 -30.44
CA ILE A 277 -27.05 -28.98 -31.26
C ILE A 277 -26.72 -30.19 -32.13
N THR A 278 -26.40 -31.35 -31.54
CA THR A 278 -25.94 -32.52 -32.30
C THR A 278 -27.00 -33.01 -33.29
N ALA A 279 -28.24 -33.25 -32.86
CA ALA A 279 -29.29 -33.76 -33.71
C ALA A 279 -29.71 -32.80 -34.84
N LYS A 280 -29.60 -31.48 -34.61
CA LYS A 280 -30.05 -30.46 -35.57
C LYS A 280 -28.97 -30.04 -36.56
N TYR A 281 -27.73 -29.95 -36.10
CA TYR A 281 -26.63 -29.36 -36.86
C TYR A 281 -25.50 -30.36 -37.12
N GLY A 282 -25.57 -31.55 -36.55
CA GLY A 282 -24.54 -32.58 -36.66
C GLY A 282 -23.22 -32.13 -36.05
N VAL A 283 -23.22 -31.34 -34.98
CA VAL A 283 -21.98 -30.85 -34.35
C VAL A 283 -21.75 -31.55 -33.03
N VAL A 284 -20.55 -32.11 -32.84
CA VAL A 284 -20.10 -32.77 -31.62
C VAL A 284 -18.95 -32.00 -30.97
N CYS A 285 -18.85 -32.04 -29.65
CA CYS A 285 -17.72 -31.50 -28.90
C CYS A 285 -16.68 -32.59 -28.64
N GLU A 286 -15.45 -32.39 -29.09
CA GLU A 286 -14.36 -33.34 -28.89
C GLU A 286 -13.34 -32.81 -27.88
N ARG A 287 -12.77 -33.74 -27.08
CA ARG A 287 -11.68 -33.46 -26.13
C ARG A 287 -12.03 -32.37 -25.12
N TRP A 288 -13.24 -32.44 -24.54
CA TRP A 288 -13.63 -31.57 -23.44
C TRP A 288 -12.68 -31.80 -22.24
N PRO A 289 -12.13 -30.74 -21.62
CA PRO A 289 -11.01 -30.89 -20.69
C PRO A 289 -11.44 -31.15 -19.23
N LEU A 290 -12.74 -31.03 -18.93
CA LEU A 290 -13.28 -31.21 -17.59
C LEU A 290 -14.07 -32.53 -17.47
N PRO A 291 -14.26 -33.09 -16.26
CA PRO A 291 -15.01 -34.34 -16.08
C PRO A 291 -16.47 -34.24 -16.53
N ASN A 292 -17.08 -33.05 -16.38
CA ASN A 292 -18.48 -32.81 -16.70
C ASN A 292 -18.60 -31.75 -17.80
N PHE A 293 -19.50 -31.99 -18.76
CA PHE A 293 -19.84 -31.03 -19.80
C PHE A 293 -20.86 -30.01 -19.27
N VAL A 294 -20.35 -28.87 -18.78
CA VAL A 294 -21.15 -27.85 -18.08
C VAL A 294 -20.84 -26.44 -18.58
N SER A 295 -21.74 -25.51 -18.31
CA SER A 295 -21.56 -24.10 -18.65
C SER A 295 -20.40 -23.48 -17.87
N PRO A 296 -19.58 -22.60 -18.48
CA PRO A 296 -18.57 -21.82 -17.76
C PRO A 296 -19.16 -21.05 -16.57
N ALA A 297 -20.43 -20.63 -16.66
CA ALA A 297 -21.13 -19.94 -15.57
C ALA A 297 -21.23 -20.80 -14.30
N ASP A 298 -21.38 -22.11 -14.44
CA ASP A 298 -21.61 -23.07 -13.34
C ASP A 298 -20.30 -23.55 -12.69
N LEU A 299 -19.15 -23.28 -13.32
CA LEU A 299 -17.83 -23.63 -12.78
C LEU A 299 -17.53 -22.84 -11.51
N LYS A 300 -17.05 -23.51 -10.46
CA LYS A 300 -16.87 -22.87 -9.13
C LYS A 300 -15.46 -22.34 -8.93
N THR A 301 -14.46 -22.95 -9.56
CA THR A 301 -13.06 -22.60 -9.33
C THR A 301 -12.45 -21.92 -10.54
N ARG A 302 -11.51 -20.99 -10.29
CA ARG A 302 -10.79 -20.29 -11.35
C ARG A 302 -9.99 -21.25 -12.22
N ASN A 303 -9.33 -22.24 -11.62
CA ASN A 303 -8.52 -23.21 -12.34
C ASN A 303 -9.34 -23.99 -13.38
N GLU A 304 -10.58 -24.40 -13.05
CA GLU A 304 -11.45 -25.09 -14.01
C GLU A 304 -11.79 -24.19 -15.22
N VAL A 305 -12.06 -22.90 -14.96
CA VAL A 305 -12.37 -21.94 -16.03
C VAL A 305 -11.13 -21.64 -16.88
N GLU A 306 -9.95 -21.50 -16.27
CA GLU A 306 -8.69 -21.28 -16.99
C GLU A 306 -8.32 -22.47 -17.88
N ILE A 307 -8.42 -23.70 -17.36
CA ILE A 307 -8.21 -24.92 -18.13
C ILE A 307 -9.15 -24.94 -19.34
N LEU A 308 -10.43 -24.64 -19.13
CA LEU A 308 -11.41 -24.59 -20.20
C LEU A 308 -11.08 -23.52 -21.24
N PHE A 309 -10.81 -22.28 -20.79
CA PHE A 309 -10.44 -21.17 -21.67
C PHE A 309 -9.22 -21.49 -22.54
N HIS A 310 -8.17 -22.05 -21.93
CA HIS A 310 -6.95 -22.41 -22.66
C HIS A 310 -7.17 -23.58 -23.62
N ALA A 311 -7.97 -24.58 -23.25
CA ALA A 311 -8.27 -25.70 -24.13
C ALA A 311 -8.97 -25.26 -25.43
N TRP A 312 -9.88 -24.28 -25.35
CA TRP A 312 -10.51 -23.65 -26.52
C TRP A 312 -9.55 -22.73 -27.28
N SER A 313 -8.77 -21.91 -26.57
CA SER A 313 -7.83 -20.97 -27.20
C SER A 313 -6.72 -21.67 -27.98
N THR A 314 -6.29 -22.84 -27.50
CA THR A 314 -5.25 -23.66 -28.15
C THR A 314 -5.81 -24.66 -29.15
N ASN A 315 -7.13 -24.70 -29.36
CA ASN A 315 -7.84 -25.72 -30.15
C ASN A 315 -7.55 -27.17 -29.68
N THR A 316 -7.26 -27.36 -28.40
CA THR A 316 -7.19 -28.70 -27.78
C THR A 316 -8.60 -29.30 -27.72
N THR A 317 -9.58 -28.47 -27.35
CA THR A 317 -11.01 -28.77 -27.44
C THR A 317 -11.57 -28.12 -28.69
N THR A 318 -12.33 -28.87 -29.48
CA THR A 318 -12.85 -28.41 -30.77
C THR A 318 -14.27 -28.92 -31.00
N PHE A 319 -15.09 -28.11 -31.66
CA PHE A 319 -16.33 -28.58 -32.26
C PHE A 319 -16.03 -29.16 -33.63
N ARG A 320 -16.54 -30.36 -33.89
CA ARG A 320 -16.43 -31.01 -35.19
C ARG A 320 -17.82 -31.27 -35.74
N ARG A 321 -18.00 -31.01 -37.04
CA ARG A 321 -19.21 -31.38 -37.76
C ARG A 321 -19.09 -32.84 -38.21
N LEU A 322 -20.08 -33.63 -37.85
CA LEU A 322 -20.28 -34.99 -38.31
C LEU A 322 -20.60 -35.00 -39.81
N THR A 323 -20.07 -36.00 -40.49
CA THR A 323 -20.51 -36.38 -41.83
C THR A 323 -21.93 -36.95 -41.77
N ILE A 324 -22.60 -37.04 -42.93
CA ILE A 324 -23.98 -37.54 -43.01
C ILE A 324 -24.04 -38.97 -42.45
N THR A 325 -23.08 -39.81 -42.82
CA THR A 325 -23.00 -41.20 -42.34
C THR A 325 -22.80 -41.29 -40.83
N GLU A 326 -21.90 -40.47 -40.26
CA GLU A 326 -21.69 -40.44 -38.81
C GLU A 326 -22.93 -39.92 -38.06
N LEU A 327 -23.68 -38.99 -38.66
CA LEU A 327 -24.90 -38.46 -38.05
C LEU A 327 -26.02 -39.52 -38.04
N ASP A 328 -26.17 -40.29 -39.11
CA ASP A 328 -27.15 -41.37 -39.19
C ASP A 328 -26.83 -42.47 -38.17
N GLU A 329 -25.56 -42.88 -38.07
CA GLU A 329 -25.08 -43.83 -37.06
C GLU A 329 -25.35 -43.32 -35.64
N TRP A 330 -25.08 -42.03 -35.39
CA TRP A 330 -25.34 -41.40 -34.09
C TRP A 330 -26.84 -41.38 -33.76
N GLN A 331 -27.71 -41.11 -34.74
CA GLN A 331 -29.16 -41.12 -34.55
C GLN A 331 -29.68 -42.53 -34.27
N GLU A 332 -29.18 -43.54 -34.98
CA GLU A 332 -29.55 -44.94 -34.75
C GLU A 332 -29.12 -45.40 -33.35
N GLN A 333 -27.89 -45.10 -32.93
CA GLN A 333 -27.42 -45.41 -31.57
C GLN A 333 -28.29 -44.75 -30.50
N ARG A 334 -28.69 -43.50 -30.72
CA ARG A 334 -29.59 -42.78 -29.80
C ARG A 334 -30.99 -43.40 -29.76
N PHE A 335 -31.50 -43.84 -30.91
CA PHE A 335 -32.80 -44.50 -31.02
C PHE A 335 -32.79 -45.86 -30.29
N GLN A 336 -31.75 -46.67 -30.50
CA GLN A 336 -31.56 -47.95 -29.79
C GLN A 336 -31.45 -47.74 -28.27
N ALA A 337 -30.65 -46.77 -27.82
CA ALA A 337 -30.53 -46.47 -26.39
C ALA A 337 -31.88 -46.03 -25.76
N ALA A 338 -32.71 -45.30 -26.50
CA ALA A 338 -34.05 -44.92 -26.03
C ALA A 338 -35.01 -46.13 -25.96
N LEU A 339 -34.91 -47.05 -26.92
CA LEU A 339 -35.65 -48.32 -26.95
C LEU A 339 -35.28 -49.22 -25.78
N ASP A 340 -33.99 -49.36 -25.48
CA ASP A 340 -33.49 -50.16 -24.36
C ASP A 340 -33.98 -49.63 -23.01
N ILE A 341 -34.03 -48.32 -22.82
CA ILE A 341 -34.59 -47.70 -21.60
C ILE A 341 -36.09 -48.00 -21.48
N GLN A 342 -36.82 -48.01 -22.60
CA GLN A 342 -38.27 -48.25 -22.62
C GLN A 342 -38.63 -49.74 -22.47
N LEU A 343 -37.76 -50.66 -22.90
CA LEU A 343 -37.92 -52.10 -22.77
C LEU A 343 -37.36 -52.66 -21.45
N GLY A 344 -36.30 -52.06 -20.89
CA GLY A 344 -35.69 -52.46 -19.61
C GLY A 344 -36.42 -51.99 -18.35
N GLY A 345 -37.44 -51.13 -18.49
CA GLY A 345 -38.24 -50.61 -17.37
C GLY A 345 -39.41 -51.50 -16.91
N LYS A 346 -39.51 -52.76 -17.36
CA LYS A 346 -40.64 -53.66 -17.07
C LYS A 346 -40.35 -54.86 -16.16
N ASP A 347 -39.10 -55.13 -15.78
CA ASP A 347 -38.74 -56.26 -14.91
C ASP A 347 -38.22 -55.80 -13.54
N SER A 348 -39.10 -55.21 -12.73
CA SER A 348 -38.95 -55.21 -11.27
C SER A 348 -40.31 -55.04 -10.59
N GLY A 349 -41.20 -56.00 -10.84
CA GLY A 349 -42.34 -56.31 -9.98
C GLY A 349 -42.23 -57.77 -9.58
N ASP A 350 -42.38 -58.03 -8.29
CA ASP A 350 -42.43 -59.32 -7.59
C ASP A 350 -41.08 -60.02 -7.31
N GLU A 351 -40.51 -59.72 -6.14
CA GLU A 351 -40.49 -60.64 -4.98
C GLU A 351 -40.12 -59.91 -3.67
#